data_AF-A0AAD1REH2-F1
#
_entry.id   AF-A0AAD1REH2-F1
#
_cell.length_a   1.000
_cell.length_b   1.000
_cell.length_c   1.000
_cell.angle_alpha   90.00
_cell.angle_beta   90.00
_cell.angle_gamma   90.00
#
_symmetry.space_group_name_H-M   'P 1'
#
loop_
_entity.id
_entity.type
_entity.pdbx_description
1 polymer ?
#
loop_
_entity_poly.entity_id
_entity_poly.type
_entity_poly.pdbx_seq_one_letter_code
_entity_poly.pdbx_strand_id
1 'polypeptide(L)'
;MVRNKKPSSLGTSLTSLPRRPTGTMDDFVSTPAELQGARTMDKMASVSPGIESSGDSLECSNREDALAQIRQELAMISEHMLTKANTGGPMQEFRMAVLEEITTLRTDLATVEVRVEALETEAQASRTQHRAAELATTRQGNLLVALRCQVEDLENRSNRHNIRIRGLPEPVSTPLPETVRALFKQILGRGCPTDISLTESTEPWAHRGSMGSP
;
A
#
# COMPACT_ATOMS: atom_id res chain seq x y z
N MET A 1 61.21 10.13 6.52
CA MET A 1 60.65 9.13 5.57
C MET A 1 59.26 8.74 6.03
N VAL A 2 58.22 9.38 5.49
CA VAL A 2 56.82 9.13 5.86
C VAL A 2 56.21 8.23 4.79
N ARG A 3 55.88 6.98 5.14
CA ARG A 3 55.26 6.02 4.21
C ARG A 3 53.74 6.21 4.23
N ASN A 4 53.22 6.89 3.19
CA ASN A 4 51.80 6.93 2.86
C ASN A 4 51.32 5.52 2.47
N LYS A 5 50.51 4.89 3.33
CA LYS A 5 49.74 3.68 2.99
C LYS A 5 48.47 4.13 2.26
N LYS A 6 48.35 3.76 0.98
CA LYS A 6 47.11 3.86 0.20
C LYS A 6 46.05 2.91 0.78
N PRO A 7 44.77 3.33 0.89
CA PRO A 7 43.69 2.41 1.20
C PRO A 7 43.35 1.55 -0.02
N SER A 8 43.27 0.25 0.21
CA SER A 8 42.80 -0.78 -0.71
C SER A 8 41.32 -0.58 -1.03
N SER A 9 41.01 -0.44 -2.32
CA SER A 9 39.65 -0.42 -2.86
C SER A 9 38.97 -1.78 -2.63
N LEU A 10 38.01 -1.83 -1.72
CA LEU A 10 37.07 -2.94 -1.60
C LEU A 10 36.08 -2.89 -2.78
N GLY A 11 36.22 -3.83 -3.70
CA GLY A 11 35.27 -4.06 -4.77
C GLY A 11 33.96 -4.61 -4.21
N THR A 12 32.94 -3.75 -4.11
CA THR A 12 31.56 -4.19 -3.94
C THR A 12 31.07 -4.81 -5.23
N SER A 13 31.07 -6.15 -5.28
CA SER A 13 30.34 -6.90 -6.30
C SER A 13 28.85 -6.69 -6.09
N LEU A 14 28.26 -5.85 -6.94
CA LEU A 14 26.81 -5.69 -7.08
C LEU A 14 26.21 -7.01 -7.53
N THR A 15 25.65 -7.76 -6.60
CA THR A 15 24.79 -8.90 -6.88
C THR A 15 23.51 -8.38 -7.52
N SER A 16 23.36 -8.61 -8.82
CA SER A 16 22.17 -8.28 -9.60
C SER A 16 20.96 -9.00 -9.01
N LEU A 17 20.06 -8.25 -8.38
CA LEU A 17 18.74 -8.75 -8.01
C LEU A 17 17.91 -9.02 -9.27
N PRO A 18 17.12 -10.11 -9.30
CA PRO A 18 16.22 -10.38 -10.42
C PRO A 18 15.16 -9.27 -10.51
N ARG A 19 15.07 -8.64 -11.68
CA ARG A 19 14.00 -7.70 -12.02
C ARG A 19 12.67 -8.44 -11.95
N ARG A 20 11.78 -7.95 -11.09
CA ARG A 20 10.38 -8.38 -11.03
C ARG A 20 9.70 -7.98 -12.35
N PRO A 21 8.98 -8.87 -13.06
CA PRO A 21 8.24 -8.49 -14.24
C PRO A 21 7.11 -7.54 -13.81
N THR A 22 7.18 -6.29 -14.26
CA THR A 22 6.07 -5.36 -14.28
C THR A 22 5.08 -5.92 -15.30
N GLY A 23 4.04 -6.59 -14.82
CA GLY A 23 2.91 -6.99 -15.65
C GLY A 23 2.28 -5.74 -16.23
N THR A 24 2.44 -5.57 -17.54
CA THR A 24 1.63 -4.70 -18.39
C THR A 24 0.20 -5.21 -18.31
N MET A 25 -0.66 -4.50 -17.58
CA MET A 25 -2.11 -4.60 -17.73
C MET A 25 -2.52 -3.83 -18.99
N ASP A 26 -2.17 -4.39 -20.14
CA ASP A 26 -2.86 -4.11 -21.38
C ASP A 26 -4.10 -5.04 -21.46
N ASP A 27 -5.11 -4.57 -22.18
CA ASP A 27 -6.28 -5.31 -22.65
C ASP A 27 -7.48 -5.45 -21.70
N PHE A 28 -8.15 -4.33 -21.40
CA PHE A 28 -9.61 -4.36 -21.21
C PHE A 28 -10.24 -3.00 -21.57
N VAL A 29 -10.27 -2.67 -22.86
CA VAL A 29 -11.27 -1.71 -23.38
C VAL A 29 -12.09 -2.44 -24.41
N SER A 30 -13.26 -2.86 -23.95
CA SER A 30 -14.31 -3.47 -24.76
C SER A 30 -14.76 -2.49 -25.85
N THR A 31 -14.72 -2.94 -27.09
CA THR A 31 -15.40 -2.35 -28.23
C THR A 31 -16.92 -2.32 -27.96
N PRO A 32 -17.60 -1.16 -28.03
CA PRO A 32 -19.05 -1.15 -28.09
C PRO A 32 -19.48 -1.61 -29.50
N ALA A 33 -20.18 -2.73 -29.52
CA ALA A 33 -20.79 -3.31 -30.71
C ALA A 33 -21.72 -2.29 -31.41
N GLU A 34 -21.52 -2.17 -32.72
CA GLU A 34 -22.43 -1.55 -33.67
C GLU A 34 -23.86 -2.08 -33.48
N LEU A 35 -24.78 -1.18 -33.11
CA LEU A 35 -26.20 -1.44 -33.18
C LEU A 35 -26.74 -0.85 -34.48
N GLN A 36 -26.64 -1.64 -35.54
CA GLN A 36 -27.32 -1.43 -36.81
C GLN A 36 -28.84 -1.52 -36.60
N GLY A 37 -29.48 -0.36 -36.50
CA GLY A 37 -30.94 -0.23 -36.53
C GLY A 37 -31.45 -0.03 -37.95
N ALA A 38 -31.46 -1.10 -38.76
CA ALA A 38 -32.19 -1.14 -40.01
C ALA A 38 -33.70 -1.13 -39.76
N ARG A 39 -34.42 -0.13 -40.27
CA ARG A 39 -35.87 -0.22 -40.50
C ARG A 39 -36.23 0.33 -41.88
N THR A 40 -36.25 -0.60 -42.82
CA THR A 40 -37.04 -0.54 -44.05
C THR A 40 -38.48 -0.97 -43.75
N MET A 41 -39.46 -0.13 -44.10
CA MET A 41 -40.82 -0.50 -44.51
C MET A 41 -41.21 0.55 -45.57
N ASP A 42 -41.36 0.26 -46.88
CA ASP A 42 -42.36 -0.61 -47.53
C ASP A 42 -43.77 -0.25 -47.00
N LYS A 43 -44.84 0.00 -47.76
CA LYS A 43 -45.19 -0.13 -49.17
C LYS A 43 -46.70 0.23 -49.23
N MET A 44 -47.19 0.73 -50.36
CA MET A 44 -48.62 0.76 -50.76
C MET A 44 -49.52 1.78 -50.02
N ALA A 45 -50.54 2.39 -50.62
CA ALA A 45 -51.28 2.07 -51.83
C ALA A 45 -51.87 3.35 -52.45
N SER A 46 -51.87 3.38 -53.78
CA SER A 46 -52.77 4.19 -54.60
C SER A 46 -54.22 3.70 -54.43
N VAL A 47 -55.16 4.57 -54.10
CA VAL A 47 -56.59 4.33 -54.30
C VAL A 47 -57.23 5.62 -54.78
N SER A 48 -57.52 5.68 -56.07
CA SER A 48 -58.60 6.52 -56.61
C SER A 48 -59.93 5.82 -56.34
N PRO A 49 -61.00 6.57 -56.08
CA PRO A 49 -62.25 6.28 -56.75
C PRO A 49 -62.90 7.55 -57.32
N GLY A 50 -63.25 7.47 -58.60
CA GLY A 50 -64.26 8.35 -59.17
C GLY A 50 -65.62 8.00 -58.58
N ILE A 51 -66.37 9.03 -58.20
CA ILE A 51 -67.81 8.94 -57.95
C ILE A 51 -68.43 10.15 -58.65
N GLU A 52 -69.08 9.87 -59.77
CA GLU A 52 -70.14 10.69 -60.31
C GLU A 52 -71.36 10.52 -59.41
N SER A 53 -71.94 11.61 -58.90
CA SER A 53 -73.31 11.59 -58.39
C SER A 53 -73.97 12.95 -58.54
N SER A 54 -74.87 13.00 -59.52
CA SER A 54 -75.95 13.96 -59.66
C SER A 54 -76.83 13.97 -58.41
N GLY A 55 -77.46 15.11 -58.12
CA GLY A 55 -78.69 15.15 -57.32
C GLY A 55 -78.74 16.24 -56.25
N ASP A 56 -79.75 17.10 -56.40
CA ASP A 56 -80.49 17.81 -55.36
C ASP A 56 -79.84 18.99 -54.60
N SER A 57 -80.06 20.16 -55.20
CA SER A 57 -80.17 21.47 -54.55
C SER A 57 -81.23 21.45 -53.44
N LEU A 58 -80.84 21.12 -52.21
CA LEU A 58 -81.55 21.46 -50.95
C LEU A 58 -80.68 21.22 -49.69
N GLU A 59 -79.39 21.60 -49.68
CA GLU A 59 -78.51 21.48 -48.48
C GLU A 59 -77.59 22.69 -48.23
N CYS A 60 -78.09 23.92 -48.33
CA CYS A 60 -77.25 25.10 -48.06
C CYS A 60 -76.94 25.32 -46.56
N SER A 61 -77.74 24.79 -45.63
CA SER A 61 -77.51 24.97 -44.18
C SER A 61 -76.44 24.01 -43.62
N ASN A 62 -76.49 22.73 -43.99
CA ASN A 62 -75.56 21.70 -43.47
C ASN A 62 -74.10 21.92 -43.93
N ARG A 63 -73.91 22.58 -45.07
CA ARG A 63 -72.60 22.86 -45.63
C ARG A 63 -71.83 23.91 -44.83
N GLU A 64 -72.52 24.92 -44.31
CA GLU A 64 -71.88 25.99 -43.55
C GLU A 64 -71.43 25.49 -42.17
N ASP A 65 -72.24 24.66 -41.52
CA ASP A 65 -71.89 23.98 -40.28
C ASP A 65 -70.70 23.01 -40.46
N ALA A 66 -70.68 22.26 -41.56
CA ALA A 66 -69.54 21.40 -41.90
C ALA A 66 -68.24 22.18 -42.12
N LEU A 67 -68.31 23.36 -42.76
CA LEU A 67 -67.15 24.23 -42.95
C LEU A 67 -66.68 24.85 -41.63
N ALA A 68 -67.60 25.20 -40.73
CA ALA A 68 -67.27 25.69 -39.40
C ALA A 68 -66.57 24.60 -38.58
N GLN A 69 -67.06 23.36 -38.63
CA GLN A 69 -66.44 22.22 -37.97
C GLN A 69 -65.03 21.92 -38.51
N ILE A 70 -64.86 21.90 -39.84
CA ILE A 70 -63.54 21.71 -40.47
C ILE A 70 -62.56 22.81 -40.04
N ARG A 71 -63.01 24.08 -39.98
CA ARG A 71 -62.17 25.20 -39.53
C ARG A 71 -61.76 25.03 -38.07
N GLN A 72 -62.66 24.58 -37.20
CA GLN A 72 -62.36 24.31 -35.80
C GLN A 72 -61.35 23.17 -35.64
N GLU A 73 -61.52 22.07 -36.39
CA GLU A 73 -60.59 20.94 -36.38
C GLU A 73 -59.20 21.35 -36.89
N LEU A 74 -59.12 22.12 -37.98
CA LEU A 74 -57.86 22.64 -38.49
C LEU A 74 -57.16 23.60 -37.50
N ALA A 75 -57.92 24.42 -36.78
CA ALA A 75 -57.38 25.28 -35.73
C ALA A 75 -56.79 24.45 -34.57
N MET A 76 -57.49 23.42 -34.10
CA MET A 76 -56.99 22.52 -33.06
C MET A 76 -55.75 21.72 -33.51
N ILE A 77 -55.73 21.23 -34.76
CA ILE A 77 -54.57 20.52 -35.31
C ILE A 77 -53.37 21.47 -35.41
N SER A 78 -53.57 22.71 -35.87
CA SER A 78 -52.53 23.73 -35.95
C SER A 78 -51.94 24.03 -34.57
N GLU A 79 -52.79 24.24 -33.57
CA GLU A 79 -52.37 24.48 -32.18
C GLU A 79 -51.60 23.29 -31.59
N HIS A 80 -52.06 22.06 -31.87
CA HIS A 80 -51.39 20.84 -31.43
C HIS A 80 -50.03 20.62 -32.12
N MET A 81 -49.92 21.00 -33.39
CA MET A 81 -48.65 20.95 -34.14
C MET A 81 -47.68 22.03 -33.66
N LEU A 82 -48.16 23.22 -33.29
CA LEU A 82 -47.36 24.28 -32.68
C LEU A 82 -46.84 23.88 -31.29
N THR A 83 -47.66 23.26 -30.45
CA THR A 83 -47.21 22.74 -29.15
C THR A 83 -46.24 21.56 -29.30
N LYS A 84 -46.47 20.66 -30.27
CA LYS A 84 -45.51 19.60 -30.61
C LYS A 84 -44.21 20.13 -31.21
N ALA A 85 -44.24 21.19 -32.01
CA ALA A 85 -43.03 21.86 -32.49
C ALA A 85 -42.26 22.53 -31.34
N ASN A 86 -42.96 22.92 -30.26
CA ASN A 86 -42.38 23.55 -29.09
C ASN A 86 -41.81 22.54 -28.05
N THR A 87 -41.75 21.24 -28.35
CA THR A 87 -41.04 20.25 -27.51
C THR A 87 -39.52 20.47 -27.48
N GLY A 88 -39.01 21.44 -28.24
CA GLY A 88 -37.62 21.88 -28.19
C GLY A 88 -37.20 22.38 -26.80
N GLY A 89 -38.12 22.96 -26.01
CA GLY A 89 -37.83 23.46 -24.66
C GLY A 89 -37.32 22.37 -23.71
N PRO A 90 -38.12 21.34 -23.40
CA PRO A 90 -37.71 20.25 -22.52
C PRO A 90 -36.48 19.48 -23.03
N MET A 91 -36.35 19.30 -24.35
CA MET A 91 -35.18 18.63 -24.93
C MET A 91 -33.90 19.48 -24.77
N GLN A 92 -34.02 20.80 -24.91
CA GLN A 92 -32.90 21.72 -24.71
C GLN A 92 -32.50 21.78 -23.23
N GLU A 93 -33.46 21.83 -22.31
CA GLU A 93 -33.20 21.75 -20.86
C GLU A 93 -32.49 20.44 -20.48
N PHE A 94 -32.98 19.31 -20.99
CA PHE A 94 -32.33 18.02 -20.80
C PHE A 94 -30.90 18.00 -21.35
N ARG A 95 -30.69 18.55 -22.54
CA ARG A 95 -29.34 18.68 -23.14
C ARG A 95 -28.43 19.53 -22.28
N MET A 96 -28.92 20.65 -21.75
CA MET A 96 -28.15 21.52 -20.86
C MET A 96 -27.79 20.81 -19.56
N ALA A 97 -28.73 20.12 -18.93
CA ALA A 97 -28.49 19.33 -17.72
C ALA A 97 -27.44 18.23 -17.95
N VAL A 98 -27.50 17.52 -19.09
CA VAL A 98 -26.49 16.51 -19.45
C VAL A 98 -25.11 17.14 -19.65
N LEU A 99 -25.02 18.31 -20.29
CA LEU A 99 -23.74 18.99 -20.47
C LEU A 99 -23.16 19.47 -19.13
N GLU A 100 -24.00 19.99 -18.24
CA GLU A 100 -23.60 20.37 -16.89
C GLU A 100 -23.06 19.16 -16.11
N GLU A 101 -23.79 18.05 -16.11
CA GLU A 101 -23.34 16.82 -15.45
C GLU A 101 -22.01 16.30 -16.03
N ILE A 102 -21.83 16.35 -17.36
CA ILE A 102 -20.56 16.00 -18.02
C ILE A 102 -19.43 16.91 -17.53
N THR A 103 -19.68 18.20 -17.33
CA THR A 103 -18.66 19.11 -16.80
C THR A 103 -18.31 18.81 -15.35
N THR A 104 -19.30 18.52 -14.50
CA THR A 104 -19.10 18.10 -13.11
C THR A 104 -18.29 16.81 -13.01
N LEU A 105 -18.65 15.79 -13.80
CA LEU A 105 -17.90 14.53 -13.84
C LEU A 105 -16.45 14.73 -14.30
N ARG A 106 -16.19 15.66 -15.23
CA ARG A 106 -14.82 16.00 -15.65
C ARG A 106 -14.02 16.67 -14.54
N THR A 107 -14.63 17.56 -13.77
CA THR A 107 -13.95 18.22 -12.63
C THR A 107 -13.68 17.22 -11.50
N ASP A 108 -14.60 16.30 -11.25
CA ASP A 108 -14.43 15.25 -10.24
C ASP A 108 -13.32 14.28 -10.65
N LEU A 109 -13.28 13.88 -11.93
CA LEU A 109 -12.22 13.02 -12.47
C LEU A 109 -10.84 13.68 -12.30
N ALA A 110 -10.69 14.94 -12.71
CA ALA A 110 -9.45 15.69 -12.54
C ALA A 110 -9.03 15.79 -11.05
N THR A 111 -10.00 15.96 -10.16
CA THR A 111 -9.75 16.00 -8.71
C THR A 111 -9.27 14.65 -8.18
N VAL A 112 -9.87 13.55 -8.66
CA VAL A 112 -9.44 12.19 -8.32
C VAL A 112 -8.03 11.92 -8.83
N GLU A 113 -7.70 12.33 -10.06
CA GLU A 113 -6.35 12.17 -10.63
C GLU A 113 -5.28 12.84 -9.76
N VAL A 114 -5.49 14.10 -9.36
CA VAL A 114 -4.55 14.83 -8.47
C VAL A 114 -4.42 14.13 -7.11
N ARG A 115 -5.51 13.61 -6.55
CA ARG A 115 -5.48 12.88 -5.28
C ARG A 115 -4.73 11.56 -5.39
N VAL A 116 -4.87 10.84 -6.51
CA VAL A 116 -4.14 9.59 -6.77
C VAL A 116 -2.65 9.89 -6.88
N GLU A 117 -2.25 10.90 -7.64
CA GLU A 117 -0.84 11.30 -7.76
C GLU A 117 -0.23 11.69 -6.40
N ALA A 118 -0.97 12.45 -5.58
CA ALA A 118 -0.56 12.79 -4.22
C ALA A 118 -0.37 11.54 -3.33
N LEU A 119 -1.28 10.58 -3.39
CA LEU A 119 -1.17 9.34 -2.61
C LEU A 119 -0.02 8.46 -3.11
N GLU A 120 0.23 8.41 -4.42
CA GLU A 120 1.34 7.64 -4.98
C GLU A 120 2.71 8.21 -4.59
N THR A 121 2.85 9.55 -4.63
CA THR A 121 4.07 10.23 -4.18
C THR A 121 4.31 10.04 -2.68
N GLU A 122 3.26 10.17 -1.85
CA GLU A 122 3.33 9.90 -0.41
C GLU A 122 3.69 8.43 -0.12
N ALA A 123 3.06 7.47 -0.80
CA ALA A 123 3.35 6.05 -0.65
C ALA A 123 4.79 5.73 -1.03
N GLN A 124 5.33 6.37 -2.08
CA GLN A 124 6.71 6.21 -2.48
C GLN A 124 7.67 6.78 -1.44
N ALA A 125 7.40 7.97 -0.90
CA ALA A 125 8.18 8.56 0.18
C ALA A 125 8.19 7.64 1.43
N SER A 126 7.02 7.17 1.84
CA SER A 126 6.86 6.24 2.98
C SER A 126 7.66 4.95 2.80
N ARG A 127 7.61 4.33 1.60
CA ARG A 127 8.40 3.13 1.28
C ARG A 127 9.90 3.37 1.40
N THR A 128 10.39 4.53 0.95
CA THR A 128 11.83 4.85 1.07
C THR A 128 12.26 5.05 2.53
N GLN A 129 11.43 5.71 3.34
CA GLN A 129 11.68 5.86 4.78
C GLN A 129 11.68 4.52 5.51
N HIS A 130 10.70 3.65 5.20
CA HIS A 130 10.61 2.32 5.79
C HIS A 130 11.87 1.49 5.50
N ARG A 131 12.29 1.45 4.24
CA ARG A 131 13.51 0.75 3.83
C ARG A 131 14.76 1.29 4.52
N ALA A 132 14.84 2.61 4.72
CA ALA A 132 15.96 3.22 5.45
C ALA A 132 15.97 2.79 6.93
N ALA A 133 14.79 2.72 7.57
CA ALA A 133 14.64 2.24 8.94
C ALA A 133 15.03 0.76 9.06
N GLU A 134 14.57 -0.11 8.15
CA GLU A 134 14.93 -1.54 8.13
C GLU A 134 16.46 -1.75 8.05
N LEU A 135 17.13 -0.98 7.19
CA LEU A 135 18.60 -1.01 7.08
C LEU A 135 19.28 -0.55 8.36
N ALA A 136 18.75 0.49 9.03
CA ALA A 136 19.28 0.97 10.30
C ALA A 136 19.12 -0.08 11.42
N THR A 137 17.95 -0.71 11.52
CA THR A 137 17.67 -1.79 12.48
C THR A 137 18.59 -2.99 12.25
N THR A 138 18.80 -3.38 10.99
CA THR A 138 19.71 -4.47 10.64
C THR A 138 21.16 -4.15 11.06
N ARG A 139 21.61 -2.92 10.83
CA ARG A 139 22.95 -2.46 11.26
C ARG A 139 23.10 -2.47 12.78
N GLN A 140 22.08 -2.01 13.51
CA GLN A 140 22.07 -2.04 14.97
C GLN A 140 22.09 -3.47 15.51
N GLY A 141 21.32 -4.39 14.92
CA GLY A 141 21.34 -5.81 15.26
C GLY A 141 22.74 -6.41 15.10
N ASN A 142 23.41 -6.15 13.98
CA ASN A 142 24.78 -6.60 13.75
C ASN A 142 25.78 -6.03 14.76
N LEU A 143 25.63 -4.75 15.13
CA LEU A 143 26.47 -4.11 16.15
C LEU A 143 26.27 -4.75 17.53
N LEU A 144 25.03 -5.03 17.92
CA LEU A 144 24.73 -5.70 19.19
C LEU A 144 25.35 -7.11 19.26
N VAL A 145 25.27 -7.87 18.15
CA VAL A 145 25.93 -9.18 18.06
C VAL A 145 27.45 -9.04 18.21
N ALA A 146 28.07 -8.08 17.51
CA ALA A 146 29.51 -7.85 17.62
C ALA A 146 29.95 -7.47 19.04
N LEU A 147 29.20 -6.57 19.69
CA LEU A 147 29.45 -6.16 21.08
C LEU A 147 29.30 -7.34 22.05
N ARG A 148 28.27 -8.18 21.85
CA ARG A 148 28.07 -9.39 22.66
C ARG A 148 29.26 -10.34 22.55
N CYS A 149 29.73 -10.61 21.34
CA CYS A 149 30.92 -11.45 21.13
C CYS A 149 32.16 -10.84 21.81
N GLN A 150 32.33 -9.52 21.74
CA GLN A 150 33.45 -8.85 22.40
C GLN A 150 33.37 -8.95 23.94
N VAL A 151 32.18 -8.81 24.53
CA VAL A 151 31.99 -8.99 25.98
C VAL A 151 32.31 -10.42 26.37
N GLU A 152 31.79 -11.40 25.65
CA GLU A 152 32.07 -12.83 25.89
C GLU A 152 33.57 -13.13 25.80
N ASP A 153 34.27 -12.57 24.82
CA ASP A 153 35.73 -12.70 24.68
C ASP A 153 36.48 -12.09 25.88
N LEU A 154 36.06 -10.93 26.36
CA LEU A 154 36.67 -10.26 27.51
C LEU A 154 36.41 -11.04 28.81
N GLU A 155 35.19 -11.53 29.01
CA GLU A 155 34.85 -12.39 30.14
C GLU A 155 35.65 -13.69 30.11
N ASN A 156 35.77 -14.31 28.95
CA ASN A 156 36.59 -15.50 28.77
C ASN A 156 38.06 -15.21 29.08
N ARG A 157 38.62 -14.10 28.60
CA ARG A 157 40.01 -13.69 28.90
C ARG A 157 40.23 -13.41 30.39
N SER A 158 39.27 -12.75 31.04
CA SER A 158 39.30 -12.48 32.48
C SER A 158 39.27 -13.78 33.28
N ASN A 159 38.40 -14.73 32.89
CA ASN A 159 38.23 -16.00 33.60
C ASN A 159 39.29 -17.06 33.28
N ARG A 160 40.13 -16.89 32.25
CA ARG A 160 41.19 -17.86 31.88
C ARG A 160 42.16 -18.18 33.02
N HIS A 161 42.37 -17.23 33.92
CA HIS A 161 43.28 -17.40 35.06
C HIS A 161 42.54 -17.74 36.37
N ASN A 162 41.21 -17.82 36.33
CA ASN A 162 40.39 -18.09 37.50
C ASN A 162 40.17 -19.61 37.65
N ILE A 163 40.62 -20.17 38.77
CA ILE A 163 40.41 -21.58 39.09
C ILE A 163 39.24 -21.70 40.05
N ARG A 164 38.21 -22.46 39.66
CA ARG A 164 37.06 -22.76 40.53
C ARG A 164 37.29 -24.08 41.25
N ILE A 165 37.54 -24.03 42.55
CA ILE A 165 37.67 -25.21 43.41
C ILE A 165 36.31 -25.51 44.04
N ARG A 166 35.79 -26.73 43.81
CA ARG A 166 34.50 -27.18 44.36
C ARG A 166 34.73 -28.25 45.44
N GLY A 167 33.80 -28.36 46.39
CA GLY A 167 33.84 -29.40 47.42
C GLY A 167 34.83 -29.13 48.55
N LEU A 168 35.22 -27.87 48.76
CA LEU A 168 35.93 -27.48 49.98
C LEU A 168 34.96 -27.58 51.17
N PRO A 169 35.37 -28.20 52.29
CA PRO A 169 34.54 -28.29 53.48
C PRO A 169 34.29 -26.90 54.07
N GLU A 170 33.02 -26.59 54.34
CA GLU A 170 32.60 -25.38 55.07
C GLU A 170 32.52 -25.74 56.57
N PRO A 171 33.22 -25.05 57.50
CA PRO A 171 34.13 -23.91 57.31
C PRO A 171 35.58 -24.34 57.04
N VAL A 172 36.27 -23.57 56.20
CA VAL A 172 37.71 -23.76 56.01
C VAL A 172 38.44 -23.24 57.26
N SER A 173 38.90 -24.15 58.12
CA SER A 173 39.62 -23.79 59.36
C SER A 173 40.97 -23.10 59.10
N THR A 174 41.51 -23.24 57.90
CA THR A 174 42.79 -22.67 57.47
C THR A 174 42.56 -21.57 56.43
N PRO A 175 43.39 -20.51 56.39
CA PRO A 175 43.27 -19.47 55.38
C PRO A 175 43.36 -20.07 53.97
N LEU A 176 42.45 -19.66 53.09
CA LEU A 176 42.27 -20.24 51.76
C LEU A 176 43.59 -20.42 50.95
N PRO A 177 44.54 -19.45 50.94
CA PRO A 177 45.82 -19.63 50.25
C PRO A 177 46.63 -20.85 50.71
N GLU A 178 46.60 -21.18 52.01
CA GLU A 178 47.31 -22.32 52.56
C GLU A 178 46.64 -23.64 52.16
N THR A 179 45.30 -23.68 52.24
CA THR A 179 44.49 -24.82 51.79
C THR A 179 44.73 -25.10 50.31
N VAL A 180 44.72 -24.07 49.47
CA VAL A 180 45.00 -24.17 48.03
C VAL A 180 46.43 -24.66 47.78
N ARG A 181 47.43 -24.13 48.50
CA ARG A 181 48.83 -24.56 48.38
C ARG A 181 49.02 -26.02 48.82
N ALA A 182 48.37 -26.45 49.90
CA ALA A 182 48.39 -27.83 50.37
C ALA A 182 47.78 -28.77 49.32
N LEU A 183 46.65 -28.38 48.74
CA LEU A 183 45.96 -29.12 47.68
C LEU A 183 46.83 -29.24 46.42
N PHE A 184 47.46 -28.15 45.98
CA PHE A 184 48.40 -28.19 44.85
C PHE A 184 49.64 -29.05 45.12
N LYS A 185 50.23 -28.97 46.32
CA LYS A 185 51.34 -29.86 46.72
C LYS A 185 50.93 -31.34 46.72
N GLN A 186 49.70 -31.64 47.13
CA GLN A 186 49.17 -33.00 47.11
C GLN A 186 48.97 -33.52 45.69
N ILE A 187 48.47 -32.69 44.76
CA ILE A 187 48.18 -33.09 43.37
C ILE A 187 49.46 -33.13 42.52
N LEU A 188 50.32 -32.11 42.61
CA LEU A 188 51.51 -31.94 41.76
C LEU A 188 52.78 -32.59 42.35
N GLY A 189 52.76 -32.99 43.63
CA GLY A 189 53.89 -33.62 44.30
C GLY A 189 55.02 -32.65 44.67
N ARG A 190 56.26 -33.18 44.77
CA ARG A 190 57.45 -32.46 45.28
C ARG A 190 57.95 -31.30 44.39
N GLY A 191 57.38 -31.12 43.20
CA GLY A 191 57.77 -30.08 42.24
C GLY A 191 56.97 -28.78 42.31
N CYS A 192 56.07 -28.62 43.29
CA CYS A 192 55.24 -27.41 43.37
C CYS A 192 56.10 -26.18 43.70
N PRO A 193 56.01 -25.08 42.89
CA PRO A 193 56.65 -23.81 43.22
C PRO A 193 56.22 -23.34 44.60
N THR A 194 57.18 -22.86 45.40
CA THR A 194 56.93 -22.38 46.77
C THR A 194 56.11 -21.11 46.80
N ASP A 195 56.15 -20.33 45.73
CA ASP A 195 55.51 -19.03 45.62
C ASP A 195 54.41 -19.06 44.55
N ILE A 196 53.16 -18.99 44.99
CA ILE A 196 51.98 -18.87 44.15
C ILE A 196 51.32 -17.57 44.57
N SER A 197 51.45 -16.52 43.76
CA SER A 197 50.82 -15.23 44.00
C SER A 197 49.33 -15.32 43.68
N LEU A 198 48.51 -15.33 44.73
CA LEU A 198 47.06 -15.20 44.63
C LEU A 198 46.73 -13.70 44.71
N THR A 199 46.30 -13.10 43.61
CA THR A 199 45.98 -11.67 43.53
C THR A 199 44.67 -11.30 44.21
N GLU A 200 43.67 -12.18 44.17
CA GLU A 200 42.37 -11.97 44.83
C GLU A 200 41.70 -13.32 45.07
N SER A 201 41.13 -13.53 46.26
CA SER A 201 40.22 -14.65 46.52
C SER A 201 38.89 -14.11 47.03
N THR A 202 37.87 -14.16 46.18
CA THR A 202 36.52 -13.69 46.50
C THR A 202 35.58 -14.87 46.59
N GLU A 203 34.87 -15.00 47.71
CA GLU A 203 33.74 -15.93 47.80
C GLU A 203 32.60 -15.36 46.94
N PRO A 204 32.08 -16.12 45.94
CA PRO A 204 31.19 -15.55 44.92
C PRO A 204 29.83 -15.08 45.43
N TRP A 205 29.52 -15.24 46.73
CA TRP A 205 28.16 -15.11 47.26
C TRP A 205 28.02 -14.09 48.40
N ALA A 206 29.11 -13.51 48.92
CA ALA A 206 29.09 -12.70 50.14
C ALA A 206 28.31 -11.37 50.04
N HIS A 207 27.86 -10.97 48.84
CA HIS A 207 27.14 -9.70 48.63
C HIS A 207 25.61 -9.82 48.48
N ARG A 208 24.99 -10.99 48.70
CA ARG A 208 23.56 -11.17 48.39
C ARG A 208 22.59 -11.08 49.61
N GLY A 209 23.02 -10.47 50.72
CA GLY A 209 22.27 -10.52 51.99
C GLY A 209 21.91 -9.20 52.69
N SER A 210 22.16 -8.03 52.09
CA SER A 210 21.75 -6.73 52.68
C SER A 210 20.69 -6.04 51.83
N MET A 211 19.59 -6.75 51.51
CA MET A 211 18.36 -6.05 51.17
C MET A 211 17.67 -5.69 52.49
N GLY A 212 17.58 -4.38 52.74
CA GLY A 212 16.88 -3.83 53.89
C GLY A 212 15.48 -4.44 54.02
N SER A 213 15.20 -4.93 55.22
CA SER A 213 13.84 -5.19 55.68
C SER A 213 13.07 -3.85 55.79
N PRO A 214 11.73 -3.91 55.67
CA PRO A 214 10.89 -2.96 54.92
C PRO A 214 10.79 -1.54 55.48
#